data_AF-A0A660QHC6-F1
#
_entry.id   AF-A0A660QHC6-F1
#
_cell.length_a   1.000
_cell.length_b   1.000
_cell.length_c   1.000
_cell.angle_alpha   90.00
_cell.angle_beta   90.00
_cell.angle_gamma   90.00
#
_symmetry.space_group_name_H-M   'P 1'
#
loop_
_entity.id
_entity.type
_entity.pdbx_description
1 polymer ?
#
loop_
_entity_poly.entity_id
_entity_poly.type
_entity_poly.pdbx_seq_one_letter_code
_entity_poly.pdbx_strand_id
1 'polypeptide(L)'
;MVEDADAMLYLDSQLRPENLLFPEYLFMADFELDQHGWIPGSSVVGVDLKTKLDLKTTLQRFTDLLALKGWSITKEEVMERSFRLLAAMKGEALEIRGVRGSGPTQVFILYQPEPATLTED
;
A
#
# COMPACT_ATOMS: atom_id res chain seq x y z
N MET A 1 -34.52 16.04 -3.43
CA MET A 1 -33.86 14.73 -3.45
C MET A 1 -32.91 14.79 -4.61
N VAL A 2 -31.62 14.90 -4.35
CA VAL A 2 -30.61 14.79 -5.41
C VAL A 2 -30.50 13.29 -5.66
N GLU A 3 -30.82 12.86 -6.87
CA GLU A 3 -30.75 11.45 -7.25
C GLU A 3 -29.30 11.00 -7.16
N ASP A 4 -29.06 9.87 -6.48
CA ASP A 4 -27.72 9.31 -6.21
C ASP A 4 -26.89 9.08 -7.49
N ALA A 5 -27.51 9.12 -8.67
CA ALA A 5 -26.84 9.04 -9.97
C ALA A 5 -25.98 10.27 -10.31
N ASP A 6 -26.38 11.48 -9.88
CA ASP A 6 -25.64 12.71 -10.19
C ASP A 6 -24.41 12.92 -9.28
N ALA A 7 -24.38 12.30 -8.10
CA ALA A 7 -23.23 12.35 -7.20
C ALA A 7 -22.03 11.55 -7.75
N MET A 8 -22.28 10.57 -8.62
CA MET A 8 -21.26 9.72 -9.22
C MET A 8 -20.55 10.37 -10.42
N LEU A 9 -21.11 11.45 -10.98
CA LEU A 9 -20.54 12.15 -12.14
C LEU A 9 -19.42 13.14 -11.77
N TYR A 10 -19.32 13.53 -10.50
CA TYR A 10 -18.32 14.47 -9.97
C TYR A 10 -17.18 13.81 -9.20
N LEU A 11 -17.18 12.48 -9.09
CA LEU A 11 -15.98 11.76 -8.74
C LEU A 11 -15.04 11.89 -9.95
N ASP A 12 -14.01 12.72 -9.77
CA ASP A 12 -12.86 12.82 -10.66
C ASP A 12 -12.54 11.42 -11.20
N SER A 13 -12.32 11.27 -12.50
CA SER A 13 -12.22 9.96 -13.19
C SER A 13 -11.23 8.96 -12.53
N GLN A 14 -10.35 9.46 -11.67
CA GLN A 14 -9.40 8.74 -10.83
C GLN A 14 -10.00 8.07 -9.56
N LEU A 15 -11.25 8.36 -9.19
CA LEU A 15 -11.89 7.91 -7.94
C LEU A 15 -12.97 6.82 -8.14
N ARG A 16 -13.07 6.24 -9.33
CA ARG A 16 -14.02 5.14 -9.57
C ARG A 16 -13.64 3.91 -8.71
N PRO A 17 -14.56 3.36 -7.88
CA PRO A 17 -14.30 2.19 -7.00
C PRO A 17 -13.82 0.94 -7.74
N GLU A 18 -14.09 0.87 -9.04
CA GLU A 18 -13.71 -0.21 -9.95
C GLU A 18 -12.19 -0.29 -10.20
N ASN A 19 -11.43 0.74 -9.78
CA ASN A 19 -9.98 0.89 -9.96
C ASN A 19 -9.20 0.89 -8.63
N LEU A 20 -9.64 0.12 -7.63
CA LEU A 20 -8.84 -0.16 -6.43
C LEU A 20 -7.62 -1.03 -6.80
N LEU A 21 -6.56 -0.40 -7.32
CA LEU A 21 -5.34 -1.09 -7.77
C LEU A 21 -4.40 -1.46 -6.61
N PHE A 22 -4.88 -1.70 -5.38
CA PHE A 22 -3.97 -2.12 -4.32
C PHE A 22 -3.70 -3.63 -4.41
N PRO A 23 -2.43 -4.09 -4.43
CA PRO A 23 -2.15 -5.51 -4.57
C PRO A 23 -2.66 -6.35 -3.38
N GLU A 24 -3.68 -7.18 -3.60
CA GLU A 24 -4.36 -7.94 -2.52
C GLU A 24 -3.42 -8.82 -1.69
N TYR A 25 -2.35 -9.33 -2.31
CA TYR A 25 -1.36 -10.17 -1.63
C TYR A 25 -0.57 -9.44 -0.53
N LEU A 26 -0.64 -8.11 -0.46
CA LEU A 26 -0.07 -7.32 0.63
C LEU A 26 -0.93 -7.39 1.91
N PHE A 27 -2.18 -7.84 1.81
CA PHE A 27 -3.03 -8.16 2.96
C PHE A 27 -2.72 -9.58 3.46
N MET A 28 -1.63 -9.73 4.19
CA MET A 28 -1.20 -11.01 4.76
C MET A 28 -2.09 -11.45 5.94
N ALA A 29 -2.32 -12.76 6.09
CA ALA A 29 -3.23 -13.31 7.11
C ALA A 29 -2.87 -12.99 8.58
N ASP A 30 -1.59 -12.79 8.88
CA ASP A 30 -1.10 -12.44 10.23
C ASP A 30 -1.24 -10.93 10.54
N PHE A 31 -1.89 -10.17 9.65
CA PHE A 31 -2.04 -8.71 9.72
C PHE A 31 -3.51 -8.33 9.73
N GLU A 32 -3.86 -7.40 10.62
CA GLU A 32 -5.19 -6.81 10.73
C GLU A 32 -5.21 -5.49 9.95
N LEU A 33 -6.20 -5.31 9.07
CA LEU A 33 -6.39 -4.09 8.32
C LEU A 33 -7.12 -3.05 9.19
N ASP A 34 -6.49 -1.90 9.41
CA ASP A 34 -7.13 -0.77 10.09
C ASP A 34 -7.79 0.20 9.08
N GLN A 35 -7.01 0.64 8.09
CA GLN A 35 -7.44 1.64 7.13
C GLN A 35 -6.81 1.36 5.76
N HIS A 36 -7.55 1.69 4.70
CA HIS A 36 -7.04 1.72 3.34
C HIS A 36 -7.72 2.85 2.55
N GLY A 37 -7.05 3.38 1.53
CA GLY A 37 -7.65 4.31 0.60
C GLY A 37 -6.64 5.16 -0.16
N TRP A 38 -7.13 5.92 -1.13
CA TRP A 38 -6.33 6.91 -1.84
C TRP A 38 -5.93 8.05 -0.91
N ILE A 39 -4.69 8.52 -1.06
CA ILE A 39 -4.22 9.72 -0.37
C ILE A 39 -4.68 10.94 -1.19
N PRO A 40 -5.49 11.85 -0.61
CA PRO A 40 -6.03 13.00 -1.32
C PRO A 40 -4.95 13.84 -2.01
N GLY A 41 -5.20 14.21 -3.28
CA GLY A 41 -4.27 15.02 -4.08
C GLY A 41 -3.03 14.27 -4.55
N SER A 42 -3.03 12.93 -4.53
CA SER A 42 -1.93 12.10 -5.01
C SER A 42 -2.43 10.87 -5.77
N SER A 43 -1.52 10.27 -6.54
CA SER A 43 -1.73 8.97 -7.19
C SER A 43 -1.33 7.79 -6.30
N VAL A 44 -1.29 7.95 -4.98
CA VAL A 44 -0.85 6.92 -4.03
C VAL A 44 -2.03 6.33 -3.28
N VAL A 45 -2.04 5.01 -3.15
CA VAL A 45 -2.93 4.27 -2.25
C VAL A 45 -2.17 3.96 -0.96
N GLY A 46 -2.75 4.37 0.17
CA GLY A 46 -2.23 4.08 1.51
C GLY A 46 -2.98 2.92 2.16
N VAL A 47 -2.25 2.11 2.92
CA VAL A 47 -2.80 1.05 3.79
C VAL A 47 -2.13 1.11 5.15
N ASP A 48 -2.91 0.93 6.21
CA ASP A 48 -2.49 0.82 7.59
C ASP A 48 -2.85 -0.59 8.13
N LEU A 49 -1.84 -1.30 8.61
CA LEU A 49 -1.94 -2.67 9.11
C LEU A 49 -1.36 -2.80 10.52
N LYS A 50 -1.94 -3.68 11.32
CA LYS A 50 -1.42 -4.10 12.63
C LYS A 50 -1.01 -5.55 12.63
N THR A 51 0.05 -5.88 13.36
CA THR A 51 0.39 -7.28 13.65
C THR A 51 1.01 -7.46 15.03
N LYS A 52 0.82 -8.65 15.60
CA LYS A 52 1.49 -9.08 16.84
C LYS A 52 2.92 -9.55 16.60
N LEU A 53 3.32 -9.73 15.33
CA LEU A 53 4.67 -10.09 14.98
C LEU A 53 5.65 -8.98 15.39
N ASP A 54 6.86 -9.37 15.77
CA ASP A 54 7.92 -8.40 16.04
C ASP A 54 8.41 -7.73 14.75
N LEU A 55 9.18 -6.64 14.91
CA LEU A 55 9.65 -5.82 13.80
C LEU A 55 10.52 -6.61 12.82
N LYS A 56 11.36 -7.53 13.31
CA LYS A 56 12.28 -8.32 12.49
C LYS A 56 11.51 -9.36 11.68
N THR A 57 10.57 -10.07 12.30
CA THR A 57 9.70 -11.02 11.59
C THR A 57 8.83 -10.29 10.58
N THR A 58 8.28 -9.13 10.93
CA THR A 58 7.47 -8.30 10.02
C THR A 58 8.28 -7.88 8.79
N LEU A 59 9.49 -7.36 8.99
CA LEU A 59 10.41 -7.01 7.89
C LEU A 59 10.67 -8.23 6.98
N GLN A 60 11.04 -9.37 7.57
CA GLN A 60 11.33 -10.58 6.80
C GLN A 60 10.13 -11.04 5.97
N ARG A 61 8.91 -11.01 6.53
CA ARG A 61 7.68 -11.38 5.82
C ARG A 61 7.47 -10.53 4.57
N PHE A 62 7.67 -9.22 4.67
CA PHE A 62 7.55 -8.33 3.52
C PHE A 62 8.68 -8.53 2.51
N THR A 63 9.92 -8.69 2.96
CA THR A 63 11.05 -8.98 2.06
C THR A 63 10.82 -10.26 1.27
N ASP A 64 10.36 -11.34 1.92
CA ASP A 64 10.05 -12.61 1.28
C ASP A 64 8.87 -12.48 0.30
N LEU A 65 7.81 -11.78 0.69
CA LEU A 65 6.64 -11.52 -0.14
C LEU A 65 7.01 -10.73 -1.40
N LEU A 66 7.80 -9.67 -1.25
CA LEU A 66 8.26 -8.83 -2.36
C LEU A 66 9.09 -9.65 -3.34
N ALA A 67 10.06 -10.44 -2.84
CA ALA A 67 10.85 -11.33 -3.69
C ALA A 67 9.99 -12.36 -4.42
N LEU A 68 9.02 -12.99 -3.72
CA LEU A 68 8.10 -13.96 -4.31
C LEU A 68 7.25 -13.36 -5.44
N LYS A 69 6.87 -12.08 -5.32
CA LYS A 69 6.03 -11.37 -6.30
C LYS A 69 6.85 -10.68 -7.39
N GLY A 70 8.17 -10.76 -7.34
CA GLY A 70 9.06 -10.18 -8.35
C GLY A 70 9.33 -8.69 -8.18
N TRP A 71 9.05 -8.13 -6.99
CA TRP A 71 9.46 -6.78 -6.64
C TRP A 71 10.96 -6.72 -6.41
N SER A 72 11.59 -5.65 -6.90
CA SER A 72 12.98 -5.34 -6.60
C SER A 72 13.06 -4.36 -5.43
N ILE A 73 13.67 -4.77 -4.31
CA ILE A 73 13.93 -3.87 -3.18
C ILE A 73 15.07 -2.94 -3.57
N THR A 74 14.76 -1.64 -3.68
CA THR A 74 15.71 -0.60 -4.06
C THR A 74 16.39 0.03 -2.86
N LYS A 75 15.75 -0.02 -1.68
CA LYS A 75 16.31 0.49 -0.43
C LYS A 75 15.71 -0.22 0.78
N GLU A 76 16.57 -0.53 1.75
CA GLU A 76 16.20 -1.04 3.06
C GLU A 76 16.88 -0.21 4.15
N GLU A 77 16.11 0.32 5.09
CA GLU A 77 16.60 1.03 6.27
C GLU A 77 16.04 0.37 7.52
N VAL A 78 16.91 -0.08 8.43
CA VAL A 78 16.52 -0.71 9.69
C VAL A 78 17.07 0.08 10.87
N MET A 79 16.18 0.41 11.80
CA MET A 79 16.47 1.14 13.03
C MET A 79 15.99 0.30 14.23
N GLU A 80 16.31 0.71 15.45
CA GLU A 80 15.97 -0.04 16.67
C GLU A 80 14.48 -0.40 16.76
N ARG A 81 13.61 0.53 16.34
CA ARG A 81 12.14 0.41 16.50
C ARG A 81 11.35 0.62 15.21
N SER A 82 12.03 0.69 14.07
CA SER A 82 11.37 0.87 12.79
C SER A 82 12.18 0.27 11.65
N PHE A 83 11.49 -0.02 10.55
CA PHE A 83 12.13 -0.28 9.26
C PHE A 83 11.42 0.49 8.16
N ARG A 84 12.13 0.65 7.04
CA ARG A 84 11.59 1.16 5.78
C ARG A 84 12.10 0.30 4.63
N LEU A 85 11.18 -0.15 3.78
CA LEU A 85 11.48 -0.80 2.51
C LEU A 85 10.96 0.08 1.37
N LEU A 86 11.79 0.29 0.35
CA LEU A 86 11.37 0.80 -0.95
C LEU A 86 11.53 -0.32 -1.97
N ALA A 87 10.49 -0.55 -2.76
CA ALA A 87 10.50 -1.54 -3.81
C ALA A 87 9.87 -1.01 -5.11
N ALA A 88 10.27 -1.56 -6.24
CA ALA A 88 9.73 -1.19 -7.55
C ALA A 88 9.48 -2.42 -8.43
N MET A 89 8.46 -2.35 -9.27
CA MET A 89 8.11 -3.39 -10.24
C MET A 89 7.35 -2.77 -11.42
N LYS A 90 7.89 -2.85 -12.65
CA LYS A 90 7.19 -2.47 -13.89
C LYS A 90 6.42 -1.13 -13.83
N GLY A 91 7.07 -0.05 -13.43
CA GLY A 91 6.42 1.28 -13.34
C GLY A 91 5.61 1.52 -12.06
N GLU A 92 5.41 0.49 -11.24
CA GLU A 92 4.85 0.59 -9.90
C GLU A 92 5.94 0.81 -8.84
N ALA A 93 5.59 1.49 -7.76
CA ALA A 93 6.47 1.67 -6.61
C ALA A 93 5.73 1.39 -5.30
N LEU A 94 6.48 0.86 -4.33
CA LEU A 94 5.98 0.51 -3.01
C LEU A 94 6.92 1.06 -1.95
N GLU A 95 6.34 1.64 -0.90
CA GLU A 95 7.04 1.96 0.33
C GLU A 95 6.33 1.30 1.51
N ILE A 96 7.08 0.51 2.28
CA ILE A 96 6.57 -0.16 3.49
C ILE A 96 7.34 0.38 4.69
N ARG A 97 6.62 0.85 5.69
CA ARG A 97 7.18 1.33 6.96
C ARG A 97 6.61 0.52 8.11
N GLY A 98 7.47 -0.20 8.82
CA GLY A 98 7.10 -0.83 10.09
C GLY A 98 7.57 0.01 11.27
N VAL A 99 6.72 0.20 12.28
CA VAL A 99 7.06 0.90 13.53
C VAL A 99 6.57 0.10 14.72
N ARG A 100 7.44 -0.11 15.71
CA ARG A 100 7.11 -0.78 16.95
C ARG A 100 7.18 0.20 18.14
N GLY A 101 6.01 0.55 18.65
CA GLY A 101 5.85 1.28 19.91
C GLY A 101 5.79 0.34 21.11
N SER A 102 4.94 0.67 22.09
CA SER A 102 4.65 -0.20 23.25
C SER A 102 3.64 -1.32 22.95
N GLY A 103 3.03 -1.31 21.76
CA GLY A 103 1.96 -2.23 21.36
C GLY A 103 2.32 -3.11 20.15
N PRO A 104 1.32 -3.51 19.34
CA PRO A 104 1.57 -4.26 18.10
C PRO A 104 2.48 -3.47 17.15
N THR A 105 3.15 -4.17 16.26
CA THR A 105 3.86 -3.55 15.14
C THR A 105 2.82 -2.94 14.21
N GLN A 106 2.95 -1.64 13.96
CA GLN A 106 2.19 -0.91 12.96
C GLN A 106 2.93 -0.97 11.63
N VAL A 107 2.22 -1.16 10.53
CA VAL A 107 2.79 -1.17 9.19
C VAL A 107 1.98 -0.27 8.28
N PHE A 108 2.66 0.74 7.73
CA PHE A 108 2.11 1.61 6.71
C PHE A 108 2.66 1.21 5.35
N ILE A 109 1.77 1.03 4.37
CA ILE A 109 2.14 0.73 3.00
C ILE A 109 1.64 1.87 2.11
N LEU A 110 2.54 2.43 1.31
CA LEU A 110 2.24 3.39 0.27
C LEU A 110 2.50 2.71 -1.07
N TYR A 111 1.46 2.58 -1.87
CA TYR A 111 1.53 1.97 -3.19
C TYR A 111 1.24 3.00 -4.27
N GLN A 112 2.16 3.11 -5.20
CA GLN A 112 2.02 3.91 -6.41
C GLN A 112 1.77 2.95 -7.58
N PRO A 113 0.52 2.85 -8.09
CA PRO A 113 0.24 2.11 -9.31
C PRO A 113 0.97 2.70 -10.50
N GLU A 114 1.15 1.87 -11.52
CA GLU A 114 1.57 2.31 -12.85
C GLU A 114 0.59 3.40 -13.34
N PRO A 115 1.07 4.51 -13.91
CA PRO A 115 0.20 5.52 -14.49
C PRO A 115 -0.70 4.85 -15.55
N ALA A 116 -2.01 5.06 -15.45
CA ALA A 116 -2.92 4.62 -16.49
C ALA A 116 -2.42 5.19 -17.83
N THR A 117 -2.00 4.31 -18.75
CA THR A 117 -1.63 4.75 -20.09
C THR A 117 -2.93 5.22 -20.74
N LEU A 118 -3.08 6.52 -20.92
CA LEU A 118 -4.16 7.07 -21.75
C LEU A 118 -3.87 6.64 -23.18
N THR A 119 -4.39 5.49 -23.60
CA THR A 119 -4.55 5.18 -25.02
C THR A 119 -5.62 6.12 -25.55
N GLU A 120 -5.17 7.21 -26.16
CA GLU A 120 -5.99 7.99 -27.09
C GLU A 120 -6.25 7.11 -28.32
N ASP A 121 -7.40 6.44 -28.36
CA ASP A 121 -7.98 5.86 -29.58
C ASP A 121 -8.88 6.88 -30.28
#